data_AF-A0A166SGV3-F1
#
_entry.id   AF-A0A166SGV3-F1
#
_cell.length_a   1.000
_cell.length_b   1.000
_cell.length_c   1.000
_cell.angle_alpha   90.00
_cell.angle_beta   90.00
_cell.angle_gamma   90.00
#
_symmetry.space_group_name_H-M   'P 1'
#
loop_
_entity.id
_entity.type
_entity.pdbx_description
1 polymer ?
#
loop_
_entity_poly.entity_id
_entity_poly.type
_entity_poly.pdbx_seq_one_letter_code
_entity_poly.pdbx_strand_id
1 'polypeptide(L)'
;MTESKTLYVRVGAAEQLFEETKDAIETLERGEPVAKPYVLHLEDESDLGWLVSGPTLELMRTISRDEPKNVRELANTLGRKYESVRNDIAELETLRVVECDDVDGEQRPHVRFDSIEIDIPVSPDAQNSSSVVV
;
A
#
# COMPACT_ATOMS: atom_id res chain seq x y z
N MET A 1 -8.52 3.29 -20.52
CA MET A 1 -7.61 3.95 -19.56
C MET A 1 -7.89 3.26 -18.24
N THR A 2 -6.98 2.42 -17.76
CA THR A 2 -7.12 1.82 -16.43
C THR A 2 -7.07 2.95 -15.40
N GLU A 3 -8.04 2.99 -14.50
CA GLU A 3 -8.04 3.96 -13.41
C GLU A 3 -6.81 3.72 -12.53
N SER A 4 -6.02 4.76 -12.29
CA SER A 4 -4.86 4.70 -11.40
C SER A 4 -5.35 4.46 -9.98
N LYS A 5 -4.83 3.42 -9.32
CA LYS A 5 -5.26 3.01 -7.99
C LYS A 5 -4.27 3.47 -6.94
N THR A 6 -4.69 4.40 -6.09
CA THR A 6 -3.87 4.94 -5.00
C THR A 6 -4.18 4.24 -3.67
N LEU A 7 -3.13 3.86 -2.94
CA LEU A 7 -3.19 3.41 -1.56
C LEU A 7 -2.90 4.58 -0.62
N TYR A 8 -3.83 4.88 0.29
CA TYR A 8 -3.64 5.84 1.37
C TYR A 8 -3.18 5.11 2.63
N VAL A 9 -2.04 5.49 3.17
CA VAL A 9 -1.45 4.88 4.36
C VAL A 9 -1.58 5.83 5.55
N ARG A 10 -2.11 5.31 6.65
CA ARG A 10 -2.22 6.03 7.94
C ARG A 10 -1.66 5.18 9.07
N VAL A 11 -1.15 5.85 10.10
CA VAL A 11 -0.61 5.20 11.32
C VAL A 11 -1.45 5.64 12.52
N GLY A 12 -1.93 4.68 13.33
CA GLY A 12 -2.70 4.97 14.54
C GLY A 12 -3.63 3.83 14.98
N ALA A 13 -4.08 3.88 16.24
CA ALA A 13 -4.96 2.86 16.80
C ALA A 13 -6.31 2.78 16.09
N ALA A 14 -6.76 1.57 15.75
CA ALA A 14 -7.97 1.30 14.98
C ALA A 14 -9.25 1.95 15.56
N GLU A 15 -9.33 2.13 16.89
CA GLU A 15 -10.49 2.74 17.56
C GLU A 15 -10.64 4.25 17.36
N GLN A 16 -9.58 5.01 17.08
CA GLN A 16 -9.68 6.46 16.82
C GLN A 16 -10.25 6.78 15.43
N LEU A 17 -10.37 5.76 14.57
CA LEU A 17 -10.36 5.91 13.13
C LEU A 17 -11.70 5.58 12.47
N PHE A 18 -12.57 4.85 13.18
CA PHE A 18 -13.92 4.54 12.70
C PHE A 18 -14.79 5.81 12.58
N GLU A 19 -14.55 6.80 13.45
CA GLU A 19 -15.18 8.12 13.39
C GLU A 19 -14.60 8.95 12.22
N GLU A 20 -13.27 9.03 12.07
CA GLU A 20 -12.62 9.82 11.01
C GLU A 20 -12.86 9.27 9.58
N THR A 21 -12.93 7.95 9.44
CA THR A 21 -13.20 7.31 8.13
C THR A 21 -14.61 7.62 7.64
N LYS A 22 -15.56 7.83 8.56
CA LYS A 22 -16.93 8.21 8.23
C LYS A 22 -17.01 9.67 7.76
N ASP A 23 -16.37 10.61 8.46
CA ASP A 23 -16.34 12.03 8.09
C ASP A 23 -15.59 12.31 6.78
N ALA A 24 -14.48 11.61 6.52
CA ALA A 24 -13.73 11.72 5.27
C ALA A 24 -14.55 11.20 4.07
N ILE A 25 -15.39 10.19 4.28
CA ILE A 25 -16.32 9.66 3.27
C ILE A 25 -17.54 10.59 3.09
N GLU A 26 -18.09 11.15 4.17
CA GLU A 26 -19.25 12.09 4.12
C GLU A 26 -18.88 13.42 3.43
N THR A 27 -17.63 13.89 3.56
CA THR A 27 -17.17 15.13 2.87
C THR A 27 -17.05 14.96 1.35
N LEU A 28 -16.98 13.72 0.86
CA LEU A 28 -16.95 13.37 -0.57
C LEU A 28 -18.34 13.25 -1.21
N GLU A 29 -19.43 13.35 -0.43
CA GLU A 29 -20.83 13.24 -0.92
C GLU A 29 -21.38 14.51 -1.59
N ARG A 30 -20.54 15.25 -2.35
CA ARG A 30 -21.01 16.34 -3.22
C ARG A 30 -21.39 15.91 -4.64
N GLY A 31 -21.60 14.61 -4.86
CA GLY A 31 -22.44 14.15 -5.98
C GLY A 31 -21.74 13.44 -7.14
N GLU A 32 -20.57 12.82 -6.91
CA GLU A 32 -19.94 11.94 -7.91
C GLU A 32 -19.67 10.56 -7.31
N PRO A 33 -19.82 9.45 -8.07
CA PRO A 33 -19.54 8.11 -7.58
C PRO A 33 -18.04 7.94 -7.40
N VAL A 34 -17.52 8.33 -6.23
CA VAL A 34 -16.09 8.21 -5.94
C VAL A 34 -15.80 6.74 -5.59
N ALA A 35 -14.90 6.11 -6.34
CA ALA A 35 -14.32 4.84 -5.95
C ALA A 35 -13.81 4.97 -4.50
N LYS A 36 -14.27 4.11 -3.60
CA LYS A 36 -13.86 4.16 -2.19
C LYS A 36 -12.32 4.09 -2.13
N PRO A 37 -11.65 5.07 -1.52
CA PRO A 37 -10.19 5.06 -1.44
C PRO A 37 -9.72 3.82 -0.69
N TYR A 38 -8.64 3.20 -1.16
CA TYR A 38 -8.02 2.08 -0.46
C TYR A 38 -7.17 2.64 0.66
N VAL A 39 -7.55 2.34 1.90
CA VAL A 39 -6.83 2.82 3.08
C VAL A 39 -6.16 1.63 3.76
N LEU A 40 -4.84 1.73 3.98
CA LEU A 40 -4.06 0.82 4.79
C LEU A 40 -3.78 1.48 6.14
N HIS A 41 -4.18 0.79 7.20
CA HIS A 41 -3.92 1.19 8.57
C HIS A 41 -2.78 0.34 9.10
N LEU A 42 -1.73 1.01 9.51
CA LEU A 42 -0.56 0.39 10.11
C LEU A 42 -0.67 0.49 11.62
N GLU A 43 -0.28 -0.59 12.31
CA GLU A 43 -0.39 -0.70 13.75
C GLU A 43 0.57 0.29 14.45
N ASP A 44 1.77 0.43 13.90
CA ASP A 44 2.78 1.36 14.41
C ASP A 44 3.73 1.90 13.33
N GLU A 45 4.60 2.82 13.75
CA GLU A 45 5.57 3.51 12.88
C GLU A 45 6.63 2.56 12.30
N SER A 46 6.85 1.39 12.90
CA SER A 46 7.82 0.40 12.39
C SER A 46 7.33 -0.23 11.10
N ASP A 47 6.04 -0.55 11.00
CA ASP A 47 5.44 -1.07 9.78
C ASP A 47 5.50 -0.03 8.66
N LEU A 48 5.24 1.23 9.00
CA LEU A 48 5.37 2.32 8.05
C LEU A 48 6.81 2.43 7.56
N GLY A 49 7.76 2.48 8.50
CA GLY A 49 9.19 2.57 8.20
C GLY A 49 9.67 1.42 7.32
N TRP A 50 9.16 0.21 7.53
CA TRP A 50 9.46 -0.94 6.69
C TRP A 50 8.82 -0.82 5.30
N LEU A 51 7.54 -0.45 5.20
CA LEU A 51 6.80 -0.32 3.95
C LEU A 51 7.42 0.71 3.00
N VAL A 52 7.86 1.84 3.56
CA VAL A 52 8.47 2.96 2.82
C VAL A 52 9.98 2.85 2.74
N SER A 53 10.55 1.77 3.26
CA SER A 53 11.99 1.56 3.20
C SER A 53 12.46 1.45 1.75
N GLY A 54 13.67 1.94 1.47
CA GLY A 54 14.29 1.82 0.15
C GLY A 54 14.22 0.38 -0.41
N PRO A 55 14.56 -0.65 0.38
CA PRO A 55 14.48 -2.03 -0.06
C PRO A 55 13.08 -2.49 -0.46
N THR A 56 12.05 -2.13 0.30
CA THR A 56 10.64 -2.52 0.04
C THR A 56 10.08 -1.74 -1.15
N LEU A 57 10.34 -0.44 -1.25
CA LEU A 57 9.97 0.37 -2.41
C LEU A 57 10.63 -0.13 -3.70
N GLU A 58 11.90 -0.53 -3.65
CA GLU A 58 12.60 -1.11 -4.81
C GLU A 58 11.94 -2.43 -5.25
N LEU A 59 11.56 -3.28 -4.30
CA LEU A 59 10.85 -4.53 -4.57
C LEU A 59 9.50 -4.26 -5.25
N MET A 60 8.66 -3.37 -4.69
CA MET A 60 7.36 -3.03 -5.28
C MET A 60 7.48 -2.40 -6.67
N ARG A 61 8.45 -1.50 -6.86
CA ARG A 61 8.72 -0.89 -8.18
C ARG A 61 9.19 -1.91 -9.20
N THR A 62 10.02 -2.87 -8.78
CA THR A 62 10.53 -3.92 -9.66
C THR A 62 9.41 -4.87 -10.07
N ILE A 63 8.53 -5.26 -9.14
CA ILE A 63 7.32 -6.04 -9.47
C ILE A 63 6.46 -5.30 -10.50
N SER A 64 6.20 -4.01 -10.27
CA SER A 64 5.33 -3.20 -11.14
C SER A 64 5.92 -2.95 -12.52
N ARG A 65 7.25 -2.78 -12.61
CA ARG A 65 7.94 -2.44 -13.86
C ARG A 65 8.27 -3.67 -14.70
N ASP A 66 8.79 -4.71 -14.05
CA ASP A 66 9.39 -5.87 -14.74
C ASP A 66 8.42 -7.07 -14.78
N GLU A 67 7.30 -7.00 -14.06
CA GLU A 67 6.22 -8.00 -14.02
C GLU A 67 6.73 -9.46 -13.92
N PRO A 68 7.59 -9.77 -12.94
CA PRO A 68 8.31 -11.04 -12.86
C PRO A 68 7.33 -12.20 -12.85
N LYS A 69 7.71 -13.33 -13.46
CA LYS A 69 6.86 -14.51 -13.55
C LYS A 69 6.67 -15.20 -12.21
N ASN A 70 7.66 -15.07 -11.33
CA ASN A 70 7.64 -15.68 -10.00
C ASN A 70 8.61 -14.97 -9.04
N VAL A 71 8.50 -15.33 -7.76
CA VAL A 71 9.35 -14.79 -6.68
C VAL A 71 10.85 -15.07 -6.90
N ARG A 72 11.23 -16.18 -7.56
CA ARG A 72 12.64 -16.50 -7.85
C ARG A 72 13.24 -15.55 -8.88
N GLU A 73 12.51 -15.24 -9.95
CA GLU A 73 12.91 -14.28 -10.96
C GLU A 73 13.05 -12.88 -10.35
N LEU A 74 12.11 -12.47 -9.51
CA LEU A 74 12.20 -11.22 -8.76
C LEU A 74 13.46 -11.16 -7.90
N ALA A 75 13.76 -12.23 -7.15
CA ALA A 75 14.96 -12.28 -6.31
C ALA A 75 16.26 -12.18 -7.11
N ASN A 76 16.33 -12.86 -8.25
CA ASN A 76 17.47 -12.76 -9.16
C ASN A 76 17.63 -11.34 -9.72
N THR A 77 16.52 -10.70 -10.11
CA THR A 77 16.49 -9.33 -10.65
C THR A 77 16.99 -8.32 -9.61
N LEU A 78 16.57 -8.48 -8.35
CA LEU A 78 17.00 -7.64 -7.24
C LEU A 78 18.41 -7.98 -6.71
N GLY A 79 19.01 -9.09 -7.16
CA GLY A 79 20.27 -9.60 -6.60
C GLY A 79 20.17 -9.96 -5.11
N ARG A 80 18.98 -10.32 -4.63
CA ARG A 80 18.68 -10.62 -3.21
C ARG A 80 18.48 -12.11 -2.98
N LYS A 81 18.60 -12.53 -1.72
CA LYS A 81 18.30 -13.92 -1.32
C LYS A 81 16.81 -14.19 -1.49
N TYR A 82 16.48 -15.35 -2.07
CA TYR A 82 15.10 -15.78 -2.29
C TYR A 82 14.24 -15.73 -1.01
N GLU A 83 14.77 -16.22 0.12
CA GLU A 83 14.03 -16.24 1.39
C GLU A 83 13.66 -14.85 1.88
N SER A 84 14.56 -13.88 1.72
CA SER A 84 14.29 -12.48 2.07
C SER A 84 13.17 -11.90 1.20
N VAL A 85 13.24 -12.09 -0.12
CA VAL A 85 12.20 -11.58 -1.04
C VAL A 85 10.86 -12.27 -0.79
N ARG A 86 10.86 -13.59 -0.55
CA ARG A 86 9.63 -14.32 -0.24
C ARG A 86 8.99 -13.81 1.05
N ASN A 87 9.77 -13.53 2.08
CA ASN A 87 9.25 -12.96 3.32
C ASN A 87 8.69 -11.56 3.08
N ASP A 88 9.43 -10.69 2.37
CA ASP A 88 8.95 -9.35 2.03
C ASP A 88 7.61 -9.39 1.26
N ILE A 89 7.47 -10.33 0.32
CA ILE A 89 6.22 -10.56 -0.42
C ILE A 89 5.09 -10.99 0.54
N ALA A 90 5.33 -11.93 1.45
CA ALA A 90 4.32 -12.41 2.39
C ALA A 90 3.83 -11.31 3.33
N GLU A 91 4.72 -10.43 3.79
CA GLU A 91 4.37 -9.26 4.59
C GLU A 91 3.51 -8.28 3.75
N LEU A 92 3.91 -7.99 2.50
CA LEU A 92 3.12 -7.13 1.60
C LEU A 92 1.75 -7.72 1.23
N GLU A 93 1.63 -9.04 1.12
CA GLU A 93 0.36 -9.75 0.93
C GLU A 93 -0.55 -9.61 2.16
N THR A 94 0.03 -9.69 3.36
CA THR A 94 -0.69 -9.48 4.63
C THR A 94 -1.27 -8.05 4.71
N LEU A 95 -0.49 -7.05 4.26
CA LEU A 95 -0.93 -5.67 4.12
C LEU A 95 -1.85 -5.41 2.91
N ARG A 96 -2.15 -6.44 2.10
CA ARG A 96 -2.94 -6.33 0.86
C ARG A 96 -2.41 -5.29 -0.13
N VAL A 97 -1.10 -5.05 -0.13
CA VAL A 97 -0.38 -4.17 -1.06
C VAL A 97 0.01 -4.93 -2.31
N VAL A 98 0.47 -6.16 -2.12
CA VAL A 98 0.79 -7.12 -3.16
C VAL A 98 -0.24 -8.26 -3.13
N GLU A 99 -0.53 -8.81 -4.29
CA GLU A 99 -1.24 -10.08 -4.44
C GLU A 99 -0.35 -11.02 -5.26
N CYS A 100 -0.55 -12.32 -5.08
CA CYS A 100 0.13 -13.33 -5.87
C CYS A 100 -0.89 -14.23 -6.56
N ASP A 101 -0.83 -14.28 -7.89
CA ASP A 101 -1.62 -15.20 -8.69
C ASP A 101 -0.87 -16.53 -8.88
N ASP A 102 -1.60 -17.64 -8.94
CA ASP A 102 -1.05 -18.91 -9.41
C ASP A 102 -1.17 -18.98 -10.93
N VAL A 103 -0.03 -18.92 -11.62
CA VAL A 103 0.04 -19.01 -13.09
C VAL A 103 0.97 -20.17 -13.42
N ASP A 104 0.42 -21.23 -14.02
CA ASP A 104 1.15 -22.44 -14.37
C ASP A 104 1.90 -23.10 -13.17
N GLY A 105 1.33 -22.98 -11.95
CA GLY A 105 1.95 -23.47 -10.72
C GLY A 105 3.08 -22.60 -10.17
N GLU A 106 3.23 -21.38 -10.70
CA GLU A 106 4.17 -20.39 -10.20
C GLU A 106 3.43 -19.23 -9.52
N GLN A 107 3.90 -18.86 -8.33
CA GLN A 107 3.38 -17.73 -7.58
C GLN A 107 3.90 -16.42 -8.19
N ARG A 108 3.06 -15.76 -8.99
CA ARG A 108 3.36 -14.51 -9.69
C ARG A 108 2.91 -13.31 -8.88
N PRO A 109 3.83 -12.48 -8.34
CA PRO A 109 3.45 -11.30 -7.58
C PRO A 109 3.05 -10.14 -8.48
N HIS A 110 2.03 -9.38 -8.07
CA HIS A 110 1.65 -8.09 -8.66
C HIS A 110 1.30 -7.07 -7.58
N VAL A 111 1.68 -5.81 -7.80
CA VAL A 111 1.29 -4.70 -6.92
C VAL A 111 -0.11 -4.25 -7.30
N ARG A 112 -0.97 -4.05 -6.30
CA ARG A 112 -2.39 -3.68 -6.52
C ARG A 112 -2.62 -2.20 -6.76
N PHE A 113 -1.58 -1.39 -6.65
CA PHE A 113 -1.63 0.06 -6.54
C PHE A 113 -0.52 0.69 -7.39
N ASP A 114 -0.86 1.78 -8.06
CA ASP A 114 0.08 2.57 -8.87
C ASP A 114 0.81 3.63 -8.03
N SER A 115 0.25 4.01 -6.88
CA SER A 115 0.78 5.06 -6.01
C SER A 115 0.45 4.82 -4.55
N ILE A 116 1.33 5.29 -3.67
CA ILE A 116 1.15 5.26 -2.21
C ILE A 116 1.23 6.69 -1.72
N GLU A 117 0.18 7.15 -1.03
CA GLU A 117 0.13 8.44 -0.35
C GLU A 117 0.10 8.20 1.16
N ILE A 118 0.92 8.92 1.90
CA ILE A 118 1.10 8.71 3.33
C ILE A 118 0.71 9.98 4.05
N ASP A 119 -0.23 9.86 4.97
CA ASP A 119 -0.71 10.96 5.80
C ASP A 119 -0.38 10.65 7.26
N ILE A 120 0.51 11.46 7.86
CA ILE A 120 0.99 11.28 9.23
C ILE A 120 0.79 12.59 9.99
N PRO A 121 -0.11 12.64 10.97
CA PRO A 121 -0.27 13.82 11.82
C PRO A 121 0.94 13.97 12.75
N VAL A 122 1.63 15.11 12.67
CA VAL A 122 2.77 15.43 13.55
C VAL A 122 2.36 16.14 14.84
N SER A 123 1.08 16.54 14.97
CA SER A 123 0.54 17.19 16.16
C SER A 123 -0.61 16.37 16.72
N PRO A 124 -0.65 16.11 18.04
CA PRO A 124 -1.71 15.31 18.67
C PRO A 124 -3.09 15.99 18.65
N ASP A 125 -3.13 17.30 18.37
CA ASP A 125 -4.34 18.12 18.27
C ASP A 125 -4.76 18.41 16.81
N ALA A 126 -3.99 17.92 15.83
CA ALA A 126 -4.35 18.03 14.43
C ALA A 126 -5.48 17.04 14.11
N GLN A 127 -6.72 17.44 14.40
CA GLN A 127 -7.88 16.86 13.73
C GLN A 127 -7.72 17.15 12.24
N ASN A 128 -7.55 16.09 11.44
CA ASN A 128 -7.19 16.14 10.04
C ASN A 128 -8.25 16.90 9.21
N SER A 129 -8.08 18.21 9.07
CA SER A 129 -8.78 19.00 8.05
C SER A 129 -8.05 18.82 6.74
N SER A 130 -8.33 17.73 6.02
CA SER A 130 -7.83 17.54 4.67
C SER A 130 -8.51 18.56 3.74
N SER A 131 -7.87 19.72 3.57
CA SER A 131 -8.17 20.64 2.48
C SER A 131 -7.36 20.19 1.27
N VAL A 132 -8.00 19.44 0.37
CA VAL A 132 -7.47 19.21 -0.98
C VAL A 132 -7.43 20.57 -1.69
N VAL A 133 -6.23 21.11 -1.85
CA VAL A 133 -5.98 22.25 -2.74
C VAL A 133 -5.96 21.75 -4.17
N VAL A 134 -6.93 22.25 -4.94
CA VAL A 134 -7.14 22.12 -6.39
C VAL A 134 -5.90 22.49 -7.20
#